data_AF-A0A6B3GG60-F1
#
_entry.id   AF-A0A6B3GG60-F1
#
_cell.length_a   1.000
_cell.length_b   1.000
_cell.length_c   1.000
_cell.angle_alpha   90.00
_cell.angle_beta   90.00
_cell.angle_gamma   90.00
#
_symmetry.space_group_name_H-M   'P 1'
#
loop_
_entity.id
_entity.type
_entity.pdbx_description
1 polymer ?
#
loop_
_entity_poly.entity_id
_entity_poly.type
_entity_poly.pdbx_seq_one_letter_code
_entity_poly.pdbx_strand_id
1 'polypeptide(L)'
;VEIRGEVFFPMEGFEELNARLVAADDKPFANPRNAAAGSLRQKDPKVTATRPLHMVVHGIGAHEGLSIDRLSQAYDLLHAWGLPTARHNKVV
;
A
#
# COMPACT_ATOMS: atom_id res chain seq x y z
N VAL A 1 -18.04 -4.05 3.29
CA VAL A 1 -17.00 -3.90 4.34
C VAL A 1 -16.02 -2.83 3.90
N GLU A 2 -15.71 -1.87 4.77
CA GLU A 2 -14.68 -0.86 4.52
C GLU A 2 -13.33 -1.40 5.02
N ILE A 3 -12.33 -1.48 4.14
CA ILE A 3 -10.99 -1.95 4.49
C ILE A 3 -10.01 -0.77 4.49
N ARG A 4 -9.24 -0.66 5.57
CA ARG A 4 -8.17 0.35 5.71
C ARG A 4 -6.81 -0.29 5.50
N GLY A 5 -5.94 0.44 4.83
CA GLY A 5 -4.58 0.01 4.54
C GLY A 5 -3.68 1.17 4.17
N GLU A 6 -2.42 0.84 3.95
CA GLU A 6 -1.37 1.77 3.56
C GLU A 6 -0.86 1.39 2.16
N VAL A 7 -0.70 2.40 1.30
CA VAL A 7 -0.05 2.26 -0.01
C VAL A 7 1.37 2.81 0.12
N PHE A 8 2.36 2.03 -0.29
CA PHE A 8 3.78 2.35 -0.09
C PHE A 8 4.64 1.90 -1.28
N PHE A 9 5.89 2.36 -1.29
CA PHE A 9 6.94 1.82 -2.16
C PHE A 9 7.85 0.88 -1.36
N PRO A 10 8.13 -0.33 -1.87
CA PRO A 10 9.33 -1.06 -1.46
C PRO A 10 10.57 -0.19 -1.72
N MET A 11 11.61 -0.35 -0.90
CA MET A 11 12.80 0.51 -1.00
C MET A 11 13.46 0.44 -2.38
N GLU A 12 13.63 -0.77 -2.92
CA GLU A 12 14.16 -1.01 -4.26
C GLU A 12 13.35 -0.29 -5.35
N GLY A 13 12.02 -0.44 -5.34
CA GLY A 13 11.15 0.24 -6.30
C GLY A 13 11.16 1.78 -6.19
N PHE A 14 11.42 2.32 -5.00
CA PHE A 14 11.62 3.76 -4.80
C PHE A 14 12.95 4.23 -5.39
N GLU A 15 14.04 3.50 -5.14
CA GLU A 15 15.38 3.81 -5.67
C GLU A 15 15.39 3.75 -7.20
N GLU A 16 14.80 2.72 -7.80
CA GLU A 16 14.64 2.60 -9.25
C GLU A 16 13.82 3.75 -9.87
N LEU A 17 12.74 4.15 -9.19
CA LEU A 17 11.92 5.28 -9.63
C LEU A 17 12.75 6.57 -9.66
N ASN A 18 13.49 6.85 -8.59
CA ASN A 18 14.32 8.04 -8.51
C ASN A 18 15.46 8.01 -9.53
N ALA A 19 16.09 6.84 -9.76
CA ALA A 19 17.12 6.68 -10.79
C ALA A 19 16.59 7.02 -12.18
N ARG A 20 15.37 6.57 -12.52
CA ARG A 20 14.71 6.92 -13.79
C ARG A 20 14.39 8.40 -13.92
N LEU A 21 13.94 9.05 -12.85
CA LEU A 21 13.67 10.49 -12.85
C LEU A 21 14.95 11.29 -13.08
N VAL A 22 16.01 10.97 -12.35
CA VAL A 22 17.31 11.64 -12.52
C VAL A 22 17.88 11.43 -13.92
N ALA A 23 17.76 10.23 -14.48
CA ALA A 23 18.19 9.94 -15.86
C ALA A 23 17.38 10.73 -16.92
N ALA A 24 16.17 11.15 -16.58
CA ALA A 24 15.32 12.00 -17.42
C ALA A 24 15.45 13.50 -17.11
N ASP A 25 16.41 13.91 -16.27
CA ASP A 25 16.59 15.28 -15.76
C ASP A 25 15.39 15.82 -14.95
N ASP A 26 14.57 14.90 -14.42
CA ASP A 26 13.44 15.21 -13.54
C ASP A 26 13.85 15.24 -12.07
N LYS A 27 13.08 15.98 -11.26
CA LYS A 27 13.30 16.07 -9.82
C LYS A 27 12.94 14.75 -9.10
N PRO A 28 13.88 14.13 -8.37
CA PRO A 28 13.59 12.92 -7.60
C PRO A 28 12.70 13.20 -6.38
N PHE A 29 12.03 12.17 -5.89
CA PHE A 29 11.28 12.23 -4.64
C PHE A 29 12.22 12.19 -3.43
N ALA A 30 11.91 13.00 -2.41
CA ALA A 30 12.71 13.08 -1.19
C ALA A 30 12.62 11.83 -0.30
N ASN A 31 11.52 11.09 -0.34
CA ASN A 31 11.30 9.88 0.46
C ASN A 31 10.21 8.98 -0.15
N PRO A 32 10.16 7.68 0.23
CA PRO A 32 9.16 6.73 -0.28
C PRO A 32 7.71 7.12 -0.03
N ARG A 33 7.42 7.80 1.09
CA ARG A 33 6.05 8.26 1.41
C ARG A 33 5.55 9.27 0.37
N ASN A 34 6.36 10.28 0.05
CA ASN A 34 6.02 11.30 -0.93
C ASN A 34 5.94 10.70 -2.34
N ALA A 35 6.83 9.75 -2.65
CA ALA A 35 6.77 9.01 -3.91
C ALA A 35 5.43 8.25 -4.03
N ALA A 36 5.01 7.53 -2.98
CA ALA A 36 3.74 6.80 -2.96
C ALA A 36 2.54 7.73 -3.14
N ALA A 37 2.49 8.82 -2.36
CA ALA A 37 1.41 9.80 -2.43
C ALA A 37 1.31 10.47 -3.82
N GLY A 38 2.45 10.88 -4.38
CA GLY A 38 2.50 11.47 -5.72
C GLY A 38 2.13 10.47 -6.81
N SER A 39 2.58 9.23 -6.68
CA SER A 39 2.30 8.14 -7.62
C SER A 39 0.84 7.71 -7.60
N LEU A 40 0.19 7.70 -6.44
CA LEU A 40 -1.23 7.33 -6.32
C LEU A 40 -2.16 8.43 -6.85
N ARG A 41 -1.82 9.70 -6.64
CA ARG A 41 -2.67 10.86 -6.95
C ARG A 41 -2.46 11.41 -8.37
N GLN A 42 -2.28 10.51 -9.34
CA GLN A 42 -2.16 10.87 -10.76
C GLN A 42 -3.55 11.04 -11.38
N LYS A 43 -3.67 11.99 -12.31
CA LYS A 43 -4.92 12.21 -13.07
C LYS A 43 -5.19 11.06 -14.05
N ASP A 44 -4.14 10.57 -14.71
CA ASP A 44 -4.21 9.39 -15.58
C ASP A 44 -3.78 8.14 -14.79
N PRO A 45 -4.68 7.17 -14.55
CA PRO A 45 -4.36 5.95 -13.81
C PRO A 45 -3.31 5.07 -14.51
N LYS A 46 -3.10 5.24 -15.82
CA LYS A 46 -2.02 4.53 -16.53
C LYS A 46 -0.65 4.91 -15.99
N VAL A 47 -0.46 6.14 -15.52
CA VAL A 47 0.79 6.55 -14.87
C VAL A 47 0.98 5.78 -13.57
N THR A 48 -0.05 5.71 -12.72
CA THR A 48 -0.02 4.94 -11.46
C THR A 48 0.30 3.47 -11.72
N ALA A 49 -0.27 2.87 -12.77
CA ALA A 49 -0.01 1.48 -13.13
C ALA A 49 1.46 1.18 -13.48
N THR A 50 2.26 2.19 -13.87
CA THR A 50 3.70 2.03 -14.13
C THR A 50 4.58 2.15 -12.89
N ARG A 51 3.98 2.43 -11.73
CA ARG A 51 4.70 2.63 -10.47
C ARG A 51 4.61 1.34 -9.65
N PRO A 52 5.72 0.81 -9.10
CA PRO A 52 5.71 -0.38 -8.26
C PRO A 52 5.15 -0.09 -6.86
N LEU A 53 3.88 0.33 -6.80
CA LEU A 53 3.15 0.56 -5.56
C LEU A 53 2.70 -0.77 -4.96
N HIS A 54 2.90 -0.90 -3.66
CA HIS A 54 2.42 -2.03 -2.87
C HIS A 54 1.38 -1.54 -1.87
N MET A 55 0.52 -2.45 -1.43
CA MET A 55 -0.49 -2.18 -0.41
C MET A 55 -0.36 -3.18 0.72
N VAL A 56 -0.64 -2.73 1.94
CA VAL A 56 -0.88 -3.60 3.10
C VAL A 56 -2.17 -3.17 3.80
N VAL A 57 -3.07 -4.12 4.06
CA VAL A 57 -4.30 -3.87 4.82
C VAL A 57 -4.04 -4.10 6.31
N HIS A 58 -4.59 -3.23 7.15
CA HIS A 58 -4.33 -3.24 8.59
C HIS A 58 -5.53 -2.77 9.43
N GLY A 59 -6.73 -2.71 8.85
CA GLY A 59 -7.91 -2.34 9.61
C GLY A 59 -9.20 -2.58 8.86
N ILE A 60 -10.27 -2.67 9.63
CA ILE A 60 -11.65 -2.67 9.15
C ILE A 60 -12.30 -1.39 9.67
N GLY A 61 -12.92 -0.63 8.78
CA GLY A 61 -13.74 0.53 9.11
C GLY A 61 -15.19 0.12 9.31
N ALA A 62 -16.12 0.85 8.68
CA ALA A 62 -17.53 0.50 8.69
C ALA A 62 -17.78 -0.90 8.09
N HIS A 63 -18.54 -1.73 8.79
CA HIS A 63 -18.90 -3.06 8.32
C HIS A 63 -20.30 -3.45 8.79
N GLU A 64 -20.94 -4.34 8.03
CA GLU A 64 -22.22 -4.95 8.35
C GLU A 64 -22.07 -6.47 8.23
N GLY A 65 -22.68 -7.22 9.16
CA GLY A 65 -22.68 -8.69 9.11
C GLY A 65 -21.37 -9.40 9.45
N LEU A 66 -20.33 -8.67 9.90
CA LEU A 66 -19.09 -9.27 10.42
C LEU A 66 -19.12 -9.31 11.95
N SER A 67 -18.91 -10.49 12.52
CA SER A 67 -18.67 -10.68 13.95
C SER A 67 -17.17 -10.92 14.15
N ILE A 68 -16.49 -9.92 14.72
CA ILE A 68 -15.03 -9.93 14.92
C ILE A 68 -14.79 -9.47 16.35
N ASP A 69 -14.23 -10.36 17.18
CA ASP A 69 -13.92 -10.07 18.57
C ASP A 69 -12.47 -9.63 18.77
N ARG A 70 -11.60 -9.99 17.82
CA ARG A 70 -10.16 -9.70 17.86
C ARG A 70 -9.66 -9.24 16.50
N LEU A 71 -8.77 -8.25 16.49
CA LEU A 71 -8.13 -7.79 15.27
C LEU A 71 -7.33 -8.90 14.55
N SER A 72 -6.82 -9.90 15.27
CA SER A 72 -6.19 -11.08 14.66
C SER A 72 -7.16 -11.88 13.79
N GLN A 73 -8.40 -12.07 14.23
CA GLN A 73 -9.44 -12.72 13.42
C GLN A 73 -9.76 -11.92 12.16
N ALA A 74 -9.76 -10.59 12.26
CA ALA A 74 -9.87 -9.73 11.09
C ALA A 74 -8.72 -9.98 10.11
N TYR A 75 -7.48 -10.05 10.58
CA TYR A 75 -6.34 -10.34 9.71
C TYR A 75 -6.44 -11.71 9.03
N ASP A 76 -6.90 -12.75 9.74
CA ASP A 76 -7.14 -14.07 9.15
C ASP A 76 -8.19 -14.00 8.03
N LEU A 77 -9.29 -13.27 8.27
CA LEU A 77 -10.35 -13.06 7.28
C LEU A 77 -9.86 -12.26 6.06
N LEU A 78 -9.14 -11.16 6.29
CA LEU A 78 -8.59 -10.34 5.21
C LEU A 78 -7.62 -11.16 4.36
N HIS A 79 -6.79 -12.00 4.98
CA HIS A 79 -5.90 -12.91 4.28
C HIS A 79 -6.68 -13.95 3.46
N ALA A 80 -7.75 -14.55 4.02
CA ALA A 80 -8.61 -15.50 3.33
C ALA A 80 -9.34 -14.87 2.12
N TRP A 81 -9.61 -13.56 2.13
CA TRP A 81 -10.14 -12.82 0.98
C TRP A 81 -9.10 -12.44 -0.07
N GLY A 82 -7.83 -12.82 0.12
CA GLY A 82 -6.73 -12.51 -0.80
C GLY A 82 -6.19 -11.07 -0.65
N LEU A 83 -6.56 -10.37 0.43
CA LEU A 83 -6.02 -9.02 0.68
C LEU A 83 -4.59 -9.12 1.27
N PRO A 84 -3.69 -8.19 0.91
CA PRO A 84 -2.31 -8.24 1.33
C PRO A 84 -2.16 -7.82 2.80
N THR A 85 -1.99 -8.79 3.70
CA THR A 85 -1.73 -8.54 5.14
C THR A 85 -0.23 -8.53 5.45
N ALA A 86 0.15 -7.83 6.52
CA ALA A 86 1.55 -7.78 6.95
C ALA A 86 2.04 -9.14 7.45
N ARG A 87 3.21 -9.59 7.01
CA ARG A 87 3.83 -10.86 7.46
C ARG A 87 4.19 -10.89 8.95
N HIS A 88 4.27 -9.73 9.59
CA HIS A 88 4.72 -9.56 10.97
C HIS A 88 3.55 -9.29 11.95
N ASN A 89 2.30 -9.55 11.56
CA ASN A 89 1.09 -9.29 12.35
C ASN A 89 0.79 -10.35 13.43
N LYS A 90 1.82 -10.84 14.13
CA LYS A 90 1.69 -11.92 15.13
C LYS A 90 1.02 -11.43 16.42
N VAL A 91 0.19 -12.27 17.01
CA VAL A 91 -0.35 -12.08 18.37
C VAL A 91 0.79 -12.30 19.36
N VAL A 92 0.96 -11.37 20.30
CA VAL A 92 1.94 -11.41 21.40
C VAL A 92 1.25 -11.59 22.74
#